data_AF-A0A1G1XVN1-F1
#
_entry.id   AF-A0A1G1XVN1-F1
#
_cell.length_a   1.000
_cell.length_b   1.000
_cell.length_c   1.000
_cell.angle_alpha   90.00
_cell.angle_beta   90.00
_cell.angle_gamma   90.00
#
_symmetry.space_group_name_H-M   'P 1'
#
loop_
_entity.id
_entity.type
_entity.pdbx_description
1 polymer ?
#
loop_
_entity_poly.entity_id
_entity_poly.type
_entity_poly.pdbx_seq_one_letter_code
_entity_poly.pdbx_strand_id
1 'polypeptide(L)'
;MKKVLSKSVLIALSLTLVLGNFLFSLPALAALDLVKSVDFDTVYYIDGNNIRHPFPDLITYQSWYGHDFSRVVSVSNDFLKNYPMGKNITIRPGTYLVKIRTAPQVYVVEQGGVLHELQNESIAEAIYGEGWAKRVVDVPDVFFDNYILGNPIIHDYKVPDDILFKNNETGKYYYKNNNILREFASTEAVLANRFKLEDAVVNSRTFFVRERPITGLDKNVFNPVAEPLTDRSDCENRKLRAAVIFLVDGSYTTEQIDKLQKIKKEIPAQFAWATDNLAEINFDYPTSIFFDDGYFLLKRNDGTTEVKNEVINSFYDNNQDIFDFIFVWTNFKIPSENTNEIAHFTPVTNLQEGTNRPWYDRGEVYGSTGKLKGLIVMGNINKYDTSTSRGLNEALNIVLHEILHQWSAYIEFIDESGARSQALLRADDYNHWSNYAGFISPEGGSGWIDNGNGTFTSELSRVNDTNLRQYSKLDLYLMGLIPAQLMDSVFYIEPTEPSAIGNTISGTAKWVTIDQIVKASGKIQCGF
;
A
#
# COMPACT_ATOMS: atom_id res chain seq x y z
N MET A 1 61.63 75.62 8.94
CA MET A 1 62.95 75.11 9.41
C MET A 1 62.76 74.30 10.68
N LYS A 2 63.42 73.14 10.76
CA LYS A 2 63.73 72.30 11.95
C LYS A 2 62.54 71.53 12.59
N LYS A 3 62.47 70.19 12.53
CA LYS A 3 63.27 69.08 13.11
C LYS A 3 62.87 68.68 14.55
N VAL A 4 62.46 67.41 14.66
CA VAL A 4 62.62 66.45 15.77
C VAL A 4 61.62 66.57 16.95
N LEU A 5 60.83 65.52 17.22
CA LEU A 5 61.12 64.53 18.28
C LEU A 5 60.08 63.40 18.33
N SER A 6 60.60 62.19 18.48
CA SER A 6 59.92 60.91 18.69
C SER A 6 59.17 60.87 20.02
N LYS A 7 58.13 60.05 20.13
CA LYS A 7 57.91 59.23 21.34
C LYS A 7 57.10 57.98 21.03
N SER A 8 57.72 56.88 21.42
CA SER A 8 57.35 55.47 21.41
C SER A 8 55.93 55.16 21.90
N VAL A 9 55.23 54.29 21.17
CA VAL A 9 54.06 53.56 21.67
C VAL A 9 54.44 52.08 21.68
N LEU A 10 54.37 51.46 22.86
CA LEU A 10 54.49 50.03 23.08
C LEU A 10 53.38 49.31 22.30
N ILE A 11 53.76 48.42 21.37
CA ILE A 11 52.84 47.46 20.77
C ILE A 11 52.95 46.18 21.61
N ALA A 12 51.89 45.89 22.36
CA ALA A 12 51.71 44.63 23.05
C ALA A 12 51.49 43.51 22.02
N LEU A 13 52.28 42.45 22.17
CA LEU A 13 52.26 41.23 21.38
C LEU A 13 50.99 40.42 21.75
N SER A 14 49.94 40.47 20.94
CA SER A 14 48.84 39.49 20.96
C SER A 14 49.02 38.53 19.79
N LEU A 15 49.63 37.38 20.10
CA LEU A 15 49.80 36.25 19.22
C LEU A 15 48.46 35.51 19.11
N THR A 16 47.60 35.91 18.17
CA THR A 16 46.41 35.13 17.80
C THR A 16 46.79 34.10 16.73
N LEU A 17 46.91 32.84 17.17
CA LEU A 17 46.94 31.67 16.30
C LEU A 17 45.67 31.66 15.43
N VAL A 18 45.81 32.04 14.16
CA VAL A 18 44.83 31.69 13.13
C VAL A 18 45.09 30.23 12.75
N LEU A 19 44.54 29.31 13.53
CA LEU A 19 44.30 27.94 13.05
C LEU A 19 43.21 28.04 11.99
N GLY A 20 43.64 28.15 10.73
CA GLY A 20 42.76 27.96 9.59
C GLY A 20 42.18 26.56 9.64
N ASN A 21 40.91 26.46 10.00
CA ASN A 21 40.09 25.29 9.72
C ASN A 21 39.94 25.18 8.20
N PHE A 22 40.95 24.60 7.53
CA PHE A 22 40.74 23.91 6.27
C PHE A 22 39.99 22.62 6.57
N LEU A 23 38.68 22.74 6.81
CA LEU A 23 37.77 21.64 6.56
C LEU A 23 37.78 21.44 5.05
N PHE A 24 38.65 20.55 4.56
CA PHE A 24 38.40 19.92 3.29
C PHE A 24 37.09 19.15 3.45
N SER A 25 36.00 19.68 2.92
CA SER A 25 34.86 18.83 2.59
C SER A 25 35.40 17.80 1.62
N LEU A 26 35.50 16.54 2.06
CA LEU A 26 35.62 15.44 1.11
C LEU A 26 34.43 15.60 0.16
N PRO A 27 34.64 15.71 -1.16
CA PRO A 27 33.52 15.64 -2.09
C PRO A 27 32.80 14.33 -1.76
N ALA A 28 31.48 14.41 -1.58
CA ALA A 28 30.64 13.22 -1.47
C ALA A 28 31.08 12.27 -2.57
N LEU A 29 31.60 11.09 -2.20
CA LEU A 29 31.96 10.06 -3.17
C LEU A 29 30.68 9.86 -3.99
N ALA A 30 30.70 10.23 -5.27
CA ALA A 30 29.63 9.81 -6.15
C ALA A 30 29.52 8.29 -5.97
N ALA A 31 28.33 7.80 -5.66
CA ALA A 31 28.13 6.37 -5.46
C ALA A 31 28.71 5.64 -6.67
N LEU A 32 29.73 4.78 -6.46
CA LEU A 32 30.26 3.93 -7.52
C LEU A 32 29.22 2.84 -7.77
N ASP A 33 28.32 3.09 -8.71
CA ASP A 33 27.24 2.17 -9.09
C ASP A 33 27.59 1.31 -10.32
N LEU A 34 28.59 1.71 -11.13
CA LEU A 34 29.11 0.92 -12.25
C LEU A 34 30.62 0.73 -12.18
N VAL A 35 31.07 -0.52 -12.16
CA VAL A 35 32.49 -0.86 -12.03
C VAL A 35 32.93 -1.95 -13.01
N LYS A 36 34.21 -1.95 -13.36
CA LYS A 36 34.88 -3.08 -14.02
C LYS A 36 36.25 -3.32 -13.39
N SER A 37 36.79 -4.52 -13.55
CA SER A 37 38.19 -4.76 -13.18
C SER A 37 39.13 -4.06 -14.15
N VAL A 38 40.33 -3.72 -13.68
CA VAL A 38 41.47 -3.37 -14.54
C VAL A 38 41.97 -4.55 -15.38
N ASP A 39 41.66 -5.79 -14.98
CA ASP A 39 42.18 -7.01 -15.60
C ASP A 39 41.21 -7.67 -16.61
N PHE A 40 39.91 -7.34 -16.56
CA PHE A 40 38.88 -7.93 -17.44
C PHE A 40 37.70 -6.98 -17.66
N ASP A 41 36.97 -7.21 -18.76
CA ASP A 41 35.99 -6.25 -19.30
C ASP A 41 34.57 -6.37 -18.75
N THR A 42 34.25 -7.38 -17.93
CA THR A 42 32.92 -7.51 -17.33
C THR A 42 32.58 -6.27 -16.52
N VAL A 43 31.47 -5.62 -16.88
CA VAL A 43 30.89 -4.51 -16.14
C VAL A 43 29.93 -5.07 -15.09
N TYR A 44 29.98 -4.49 -13.89
CA TYR A 44 29.10 -4.82 -12.79
C TYR A 44 28.33 -3.59 -12.35
N TYR A 45 27.05 -3.78 -12.02
CA TYR A 45 26.26 -2.83 -11.24
C TYR A 45 26.42 -3.15 -9.75
N ILE A 46 26.70 -2.16 -8.91
CA ILE A 46 26.71 -2.30 -7.45
C ILE A 46 25.39 -1.75 -6.90
N ASP A 47 24.61 -2.61 -6.24
CA ASP A 47 23.32 -2.24 -5.68
C ASP A 47 23.44 -1.52 -4.32
N GLY A 48 22.30 -1.08 -3.78
CA GLY A 48 22.24 -0.43 -2.47
C GLY A 48 22.63 -1.33 -1.28
N ASN A 49 22.72 -2.65 -1.48
CA ASN A 49 23.13 -3.63 -0.48
C ASN A 49 24.60 -4.02 -0.58
N ASN A 50 25.39 -3.33 -1.43
CA ASN A 50 26.78 -3.66 -1.75
C ASN A 50 26.96 -5.04 -2.39
N ILE A 51 26.00 -5.49 -3.18
CA ILE A 51 26.08 -6.68 -4.03
C ILE A 51 26.44 -6.24 -5.44
N ARG A 52 27.37 -6.95 -6.09
CA ARG A 52 27.73 -6.69 -7.49
C ARG A 52 27.02 -7.64 -8.43
N HIS A 53 26.43 -7.10 -9.48
CA HIS A 53 25.60 -7.79 -10.46
C HIS A 53 26.23 -7.68 -11.86
N PRO A 54 26.62 -8.80 -12.49
CA PRO A 54 27.23 -8.75 -13.82
C PRO A 54 26.23 -8.33 -14.89
N PHE A 55 26.67 -7.52 -15.86
CA PHE A 55 26.02 -7.47 -17.18
C PHE A 55 26.54 -8.66 -18.01
N PRO A 56 25.66 -9.60 -18.41
CA PRO A 56 26.10 -10.83 -19.07
C PRO A 56 26.63 -10.60 -20.48
N ASP A 57 26.14 -9.57 -21.17
CA ASP A 57 26.59 -9.19 -22.50
C ASP A 57 26.43 -7.68 -22.77
N LEU A 58 26.95 -7.24 -23.92
CA LEU A 58 26.93 -5.85 -24.34
C LEU A 58 25.50 -5.31 -24.57
N ILE A 59 24.61 -6.13 -25.12
CA ILE A 59 23.23 -5.71 -25.43
C ILE A 59 22.48 -5.44 -24.13
N THR A 60 22.69 -6.27 -23.12
CA THR A 60 22.12 -6.11 -21.79
C THR A 60 22.59 -4.80 -21.16
N TYR A 61 23.89 -4.50 -21.17
CA TYR A 61 24.38 -3.21 -20.71
C TYR A 61 23.75 -2.03 -21.47
N GLN A 62 23.72 -2.12 -22.81
CA GLN A 62 23.19 -1.08 -23.67
C GLN A 62 21.69 -0.84 -23.50
N SER A 63 20.92 -1.85 -23.09
CA SER A 63 19.50 -1.70 -22.76
C SER A 63 19.28 -0.77 -21.55
N TRP A 64 20.23 -0.74 -20.60
CA TRP A 64 20.14 0.11 -19.41
C TRP A 64 20.85 1.46 -19.58
N TYR A 65 22.04 1.48 -20.19
CA TYR A 65 22.93 2.65 -20.21
C TYR A 65 23.20 3.19 -21.61
N GLY A 66 22.61 2.60 -22.66
CA GLY A 66 22.94 2.94 -24.04
C GLY A 66 24.41 2.70 -24.35
N HIS A 67 25.00 3.54 -25.20
CA HIS A 67 26.42 3.47 -25.54
C HIS A 67 27.33 4.24 -24.57
N ASP A 68 26.79 4.74 -23.46
CA ASP A 68 27.54 5.52 -22.49
C ASP A 68 28.27 4.60 -21.51
N PHE A 69 29.60 4.52 -21.64
CA PHE A 69 30.50 3.85 -20.69
C PHE A 69 31.25 4.83 -19.80
N SER A 70 31.00 6.14 -19.91
CA SER A 70 31.77 7.17 -19.20
C SER A 70 31.64 7.09 -17.68
N ARG A 71 30.56 6.47 -17.20
CA ARG A 71 30.30 6.22 -15.77
C ARG A 71 30.95 4.95 -15.23
N VAL A 72 31.46 4.06 -16.08
CA VAL A 72 32.06 2.81 -15.64
C VAL A 72 33.44 3.09 -15.07
N VAL A 73 33.63 2.81 -13.78
CA VAL A 73 34.89 3.04 -13.08
C VAL A 73 35.74 1.76 -13.09
N SER A 74 37.01 1.88 -13.46
CA SER A 74 37.96 0.77 -13.34
C SER A 74 38.50 0.65 -11.91
N VAL A 75 38.40 -0.54 -11.32
CA VAL A 75 38.78 -0.83 -9.94
C VAL A 75 39.67 -2.08 -9.85
N SER A 76 40.32 -2.30 -8.70
CA SER A 76 41.13 -3.50 -8.47
C SER A 76 40.26 -4.73 -8.17
N ASN A 77 40.81 -5.92 -8.37
CA ASN A 77 40.14 -7.16 -7.95
C ASN A 77 39.93 -7.23 -6.44
N ASP A 78 40.85 -6.66 -5.64
CA ASP A 78 40.71 -6.59 -4.19
C ASP A 78 39.52 -5.72 -3.77
N PHE A 79 39.23 -4.65 -4.51
CA PHE A 79 38.02 -3.87 -4.31
C PHE A 79 36.78 -4.71 -4.61
N LEU A 80 36.71 -5.35 -5.78
CA LEU A 80 35.57 -6.18 -6.19
C LEU A 80 35.31 -7.37 -5.26
N LYS A 81 36.35 -7.90 -4.62
CA LYS A 81 36.24 -8.99 -3.65
C LYS A 81 35.40 -8.62 -2.43
N ASN A 82 35.29 -7.34 -2.09
CA ASN A 82 34.48 -6.87 -0.97
C ASN A 82 32.97 -6.81 -1.29
N TYR A 83 32.59 -7.00 -2.56
CA TYR A 83 31.20 -6.97 -3.03
C TYR A 83 30.80 -8.40 -3.45
N PRO A 84 29.91 -9.07 -2.69
CA PRO A 84 29.39 -10.39 -3.04
C PRO A 84 28.74 -10.41 -4.43
N MET A 85 28.77 -11.55 -5.09
CA MET A 85 28.16 -11.72 -6.41
C MET A 85 26.65 -11.92 -6.28
N GLY A 86 25.87 -11.12 -7.02
CA GLY A 86 24.42 -11.25 -7.16
C GLY A 86 24.00 -11.92 -8.47
N LYS A 87 22.70 -11.90 -8.75
CA LYS A 87 22.12 -12.34 -10.04
C LYS A 87 22.66 -11.47 -11.19
N ASN A 88 22.77 -12.04 -12.39
CA ASN A 88 23.03 -11.27 -13.60
C ASN A 88 21.91 -10.26 -13.84
N ILE A 89 22.26 -9.08 -14.36
CA ILE A 89 21.28 -8.11 -14.84
C ILE A 89 20.65 -8.66 -16.13
N THR A 90 19.33 -8.53 -16.26
CA THR A 90 18.57 -8.89 -17.46
C THR A 90 18.37 -7.69 -18.38
N ILE A 91 17.88 -7.92 -19.60
CA ILE A 91 17.49 -6.85 -20.52
C ILE A 91 16.51 -5.90 -19.81
N ARG A 92 16.71 -4.60 -19.99
CA ARG A 92 15.85 -3.59 -19.39
C ARG A 92 14.41 -3.70 -19.95
N PRO A 93 13.40 -3.77 -19.08
CA PRO A 93 12.01 -3.71 -19.49
C PRO A 93 11.69 -2.51 -20.38
N GLY A 94 10.80 -2.72 -21.36
CA GLY A 94 10.35 -1.68 -22.29
C GLY A 94 11.34 -1.21 -23.34
N THR A 95 12.55 -1.80 -23.44
CA THR A 95 13.55 -1.42 -24.46
C THR A 95 13.56 -2.38 -25.66
N TYR A 96 13.92 -3.64 -25.42
CA TYR A 96 13.97 -4.69 -26.43
C TYR A 96 12.93 -5.78 -26.17
N LEU A 97 12.59 -6.50 -27.24
CA LEU A 97 11.95 -7.81 -27.17
C LEU A 97 13.05 -8.87 -27.20
N VAL A 98 12.89 -9.94 -26.44
CA VAL A 98 13.91 -10.99 -26.29
C VAL A 98 13.49 -12.24 -27.03
N LYS A 99 14.45 -12.93 -27.64
CA LYS A 99 14.32 -14.33 -28.05
C LYS A 99 15.63 -15.08 -27.82
N ILE A 100 15.59 -16.40 -27.93
CA ILE A 100 16.80 -17.25 -28.02
C ILE A 100 17.00 -17.73 -29.45
N ARG A 101 18.24 -18.05 -29.81
CA ARG A 101 18.58 -18.46 -31.19
C ARG A 101 17.98 -19.81 -31.58
N THR A 102 17.75 -20.67 -30.59
CA THR A 102 17.26 -22.02 -30.77
C THR A 102 15.73 -22.11 -30.88
N ALA A 103 15.01 -21.00 -30.68
CA ALA A 103 13.55 -20.99 -30.66
C ALA A 103 12.94 -19.74 -31.34
N PRO A 104 11.78 -19.85 -32.00
CA PRO A 104 11.17 -18.73 -32.72
C PRO A 104 10.44 -17.74 -31.81
N GLN A 105 10.07 -18.13 -30.58
CA GLN A 105 9.25 -17.33 -29.67
C GLN A 105 9.93 -16.00 -29.33
N VAL A 106 9.11 -14.95 -29.26
CA VAL A 106 9.52 -13.58 -28.90
C VAL A 106 8.80 -13.19 -27.62
N TYR A 107 9.56 -12.61 -26.69
CA TYR A 107 9.11 -12.30 -25.35
C TYR A 107 9.23 -10.79 -25.09
N VAL A 108 8.22 -10.23 -24.43
CA VAL A 108 8.36 -8.95 -23.73
C VAL A 108 9.09 -9.20 -22.41
N VAL A 109 9.90 -8.23 -21.98
CA VAL A 109 10.58 -8.26 -20.68
C VAL A 109 9.88 -7.29 -19.73
N GLU A 110 9.44 -7.78 -18.57
CA GLU A 110 8.91 -6.99 -17.45
C GLU A 110 9.88 -7.02 -16.25
N GLN A 111 9.58 -6.25 -15.22
CA GLN A 111 10.41 -6.09 -14.02
C GLN A 111 10.86 -7.44 -13.44
N GLY A 112 12.13 -7.53 -13.02
CA GLY A 112 12.72 -8.76 -12.51
C GLY A 112 13.06 -9.81 -13.56
N GLY A 113 13.02 -9.46 -14.84
CA GLY A 113 13.36 -10.37 -15.92
C GLY A 113 12.26 -11.39 -16.21
N VAL A 114 10.99 -11.01 -16.00
CA VAL A 114 9.85 -11.85 -16.36
C VAL A 114 9.60 -11.73 -17.87
N LEU A 115 9.50 -12.88 -18.54
CA LEU A 115 9.28 -12.99 -19.98
C LEU A 115 7.83 -13.35 -20.27
N HIS A 116 7.18 -12.53 -21.08
CA HIS A 116 5.83 -12.78 -21.56
C HIS A 116 5.85 -13.04 -23.06
N GLU A 117 5.54 -14.27 -23.49
CA GLU A 117 5.51 -14.64 -24.91
C GLU A 117 4.43 -13.83 -25.64
N LEU A 118 4.80 -13.20 -26.76
CA LEU A 118 3.85 -12.65 -27.72
C LEU A 118 3.37 -13.80 -28.60
N GLN A 119 2.10 -14.21 -28.43
CA GLN A 119 1.59 -15.45 -29.03
C GLN A 119 1.62 -15.46 -30.57
N ASN A 120 1.58 -14.30 -31.21
CA ASN A 120 1.70 -14.17 -32.67
C ASN A 120 2.12 -12.75 -33.08
N GLU A 121 2.52 -12.61 -34.35
CA GLU A 121 3.00 -11.35 -34.93
C GLU A 121 1.93 -10.25 -34.94
N SER A 122 0.65 -10.61 -35.11
CA SER A 122 -0.44 -9.63 -35.13
C SER A 122 -0.60 -8.93 -33.78
N ILE A 123 -0.41 -9.64 -32.67
CA ILE A 123 -0.39 -9.03 -31.33
C ILE A 123 0.82 -8.10 -31.17
N ALA A 124 2.00 -8.54 -31.65
CA ALA A 124 3.21 -7.73 -31.58
C ALA A 124 3.08 -6.43 -32.38
N GLU A 125 2.54 -6.51 -33.60
CA GLU A 125 2.28 -5.36 -34.47
C GLU A 125 1.21 -4.42 -33.88
N ALA A 126 0.15 -4.95 -33.27
CA ALA A 126 -0.88 -4.14 -32.63
C ALA A 126 -0.35 -3.35 -31.42
N ILE A 127 0.61 -3.91 -30.67
CA ILE A 127 1.21 -3.25 -29.50
C ILE A 127 2.35 -2.31 -29.93
N TYR A 128 3.30 -2.78 -30.74
CA TYR A 128 4.56 -2.07 -31.02
C TYR A 128 4.63 -1.44 -32.43
N GLY A 129 3.63 -1.66 -33.28
CA GLY A 129 3.59 -1.21 -34.68
C GLY A 129 4.35 -2.13 -35.64
N GLU A 130 4.27 -1.82 -36.95
CA GLU A 130 4.92 -2.59 -38.03
C GLU A 130 6.44 -2.79 -37.83
N GLY A 131 7.09 -1.89 -37.08
CA GLY A 131 8.52 -1.94 -36.79
C GLY A 131 8.92 -2.86 -35.62
N TRP A 132 8.00 -3.59 -35.00
CA TRP A 132 8.24 -4.37 -33.78
C TRP A 132 9.43 -5.32 -33.88
N ALA A 133 9.63 -5.96 -35.05
CA ALA A 133 10.71 -6.92 -35.28
C ALA A 133 12.11 -6.28 -35.12
N LYS A 134 12.24 -4.96 -35.30
CA LYS A 134 13.50 -4.23 -35.08
C LYS A 134 13.89 -4.11 -33.60
N ARG A 135 12.94 -4.36 -32.70
CA ARG A 135 13.16 -4.38 -31.24
C ARG A 135 13.67 -5.72 -30.75
N VAL A 136 13.61 -6.77 -31.58
CA VAL A 136 13.97 -8.14 -31.19
C VAL A 136 15.48 -8.30 -31.12
N VAL A 137 15.98 -8.77 -29.98
CA VAL A 137 17.38 -9.13 -29.76
C VAL A 137 17.51 -10.58 -29.32
N ASP A 138 18.60 -11.22 -29.73
CA ASP A 138 18.94 -12.57 -29.28
C ASP A 138 19.66 -12.49 -27.92
N VAL A 139 19.11 -13.19 -26.92
CA VAL A 139 19.82 -13.53 -25.69
C VAL A 139 20.51 -14.90 -25.91
N PRO A 140 21.82 -15.04 -25.61
CA PRO A 140 22.48 -16.33 -25.65
C PRO A 140 21.79 -17.36 -24.75
N ASP A 141 21.65 -18.61 -25.22
CA ASP A 141 20.92 -19.68 -24.53
C ASP A 141 21.38 -19.87 -23.07
N VAL A 142 22.68 -19.73 -22.80
CA VAL A 142 23.31 -19.82 -21.46
C VAL A 142 22.80 -18.76 -20.46
N PHE A 143 22.28 -17.64 -20.95
CA PHE A 143 21.74 -16.56 -20.13
C PHE A 143 20.22 -16.57 -20.05
N PHE A 144 19.54 -17.50 -20.74
CA PHE A 144 18.09 -17.58 -20.70
C PHE A 144 17.59 -18.00 -19.30
N ASP A 145 18.35 -18.82 -18.58
CA ASP A 145 18.05 -19.20 -17.18
C ASP A 145 18.15 -18.03 -16.18
N ASN A 146 18.59 -16.84 -16.60
CA ASN A 146 18.49 -15.62 -15.78
C ASN A 146 17.06 -15.05 -15.74
N TYR A 147 16.18 -15.50 -16.63
CA TYR A 147 14.81 -14.99 -16.78
C TYR A 147 13.77 -15.94 -16.19
N ILE A 148 12.58 -15.41 -15.92
CA ILE A 148 11.43 -16.17 -15.42
C ILE A 148 10.33 -16.16 -16.48
N LEU A 149 9.78 -17.33 -16.83
CA LEU A 149 8.65 -17.38 -17.76
C LEU A 149 7.35 -17.00 -17.06
N GLY A 150 6.70 -15.95 -17.56
CA GLY A 150 5.38 -15.49 -17.15
C GLY A 150 4.27 -15.99 -18.09
N ASN A 151 3.04 -15.52 -17.84
CA ASN A 151 1.89 -15.86 -18.68
C ASN A 151 2.01 -15.20 -20.07
N PRO A 152 1.62 -15.89 -21.16
CA PRO A 152 1.70 -15.33 -22.50
C PRO A 152 0.71 -14.16 -22.71
N ILE A 153 1.10 -13.22 -23.55
CA ILE A 153 0.24 -12.15 -24.07
C ILE A 153 -0.48 -12.70 -25.30
N ILE A 154 -1.74 -13.08 -25.07
CA ILE A 154 -2.63 -13.66 -26.09
C ILE A 154 -3.59 -12.64 -26.72
N HIS A 155 -3.60 -11.40 -26.20
CA HIS A 155 -4.46 -10.33 -26.68
C HIS A 155 -3.72 -8.98 -26.67
N ASP A 156 -4.00 -8.15 -27.68
CA ASP A 156 -3.40 -6.83 -27.89
C ASP A 156 -3.81 -5.78 -26.82
N TYR A 157 -4.85 -6.06 -26.03
CA TYR A 157 -5.28 -5.20 -24.92
C TYR A 157 -4.44 -5.36 -23.67
N LYS A 158 -3.67 -6.44 -23.57
CA LYS A 158 -2.66 -6.63 -22.53
C LYS A 158 -1.38 -5.91 -22.95
N VAL A 159 -1.43 -4.59 -22.99
CA VAL A 159 -0.23 -3.77 -23.19
C VAL A 159 0.73 -4.06 -22.03
N PRO A 160 2.00 -4.41 -22.29
CA PRO A 160 2.95 -4.79 -21.25
C PRO A 160 3.18 -3.72 -20.19
N ASP A 161 3.64 -4.12 -19.02
CA ASP A 161 4.12 -3.23 -17.97
C ASP A 161 5.62 -2.92 -18.11
N ASP A 162 6.09 -1.97 -17.30
CA ASP A 162 7.48 -1.49 -17.23
C ASP A 162 7.99 -0.85 -18.53
N ILE A 163 7.07 -0.17 -19.25
CA ILE A 163 7.35 0.45 -20.55
C ILE A 163 7.19 1.98 -20.50
N LEU A 164 7.87 2.64 -21.44
CA LEU A 164 7.52 4.00 -21.84
C LEU A 164 6.26 3.94 -22.71
N PHE A 165 5.13 4.41 -22.18
CA PHE A 165 3.87 4.50 -22.90
C PHE A 165 3.68 5.92 -23.44
N LYS A 166 3.28 6.06 -24.70
CA LYS A 166 2.90 7.35 -25.28
C LYS A 166 1.45 7.31 -25.73
N ASN A 167 0.63 8.18 -25.17
CA ASN A 167 -0.75 8.31 -25.60
C ASN A 167 -0.78 8.95 -27.01
N ASN A 168 -1.42 8.28 -27.98
CA ASN A 168 -1.43 8.74 -29.37
C ASN A 168 -2.26 10.03 -29.58
N GLU A 169 -3.26 10.27 -28.75
CA GLU A 169 -4.16 11.43 -28.87
C GLU A 169 -3.56 12.69 -28.24
N THR A 170 -2.99 12.56 -27.04
CA THR A 170 -2.45 13.70 -26.28
C THR A 170 -0.96 13.91 -26.52
N GLY A 171 -0.24 12.91 -27.03
CA GLY A 171 1.21 12.93 -27.21
C GLY A 171 2.02 12.84 -25.91
N LYS A 172 1.37 12.73 -24.75
CA LYS A 172 2.01 12.66 -23.43
C LYS A 172 2.71 11.31 -23.21
N TYR A 173 3.81 11.35 -22.46
CA TYR A 173 4.59 10.18 -22.07
C TYR A 173 4.25 9.77 -20.63
N TYR A 174 4.18 8.46 -20.42
CA TYR A 174 3.88 7.84 -19.14
C TYR A 174 4.83 6.67 -18.91
N TYR A 175 5.16 6.41 -17.65
CA TYR A 175 5.62 5.10 -17.24
C TYR A 175 4.39 4.23 -17.00
N LYS A 176 4.28 3.10 -17.67
CA LYS A 176 3.24 2.11 -17.41
C LYS A 176 3.81 1.01 -16.52
N ASN A 177 3.20 0.75 -15.38
CA ASN A 177 3.57 -0.33 -14.46
C ASN A 177 2.33 -0.79 -13.69
N ASN A 178 2.16 -2.11 -13.54
CA ASN A 178 1.02 -2.74 -12.89
C ASN A 178 -0.34 -2.18 -13.36
N ASN A 179 -0.53 -2.03 -14.69
CA ASN A 179 -1.70 -1.41 -15.33
C ASN A 179 -2.01 0.06 -14.96
N ILE A 180 -1.09 0.73 -14.26
CA ILE A 180 -1.19 2.14 -13.92
C ILE A 180 -0.28 2.97 -14.83
N LEU A 181 -0.74 4.14 -15.23
CA LEU A 181 0.09 5.15 -15.88
C LEU A 181 0.53 6.21 -14.89
N ARG A 182 1.81 6.57 -14.92
CA ARG A 182 2.35 7.74 -14.21
C ARG A 182 2.99 8.68 -15.22
N GLU A 183 2.46 9.89 -15.34
CA GLU A 183 2.92 10.87 -16.35
C GLU A 183 4.38 11.26 -16.10
N PHE A 184 5.18 11.36 -17.16
CA PHE A 184 6.44 12.10 -17.10
C PHE A 184 6.15 13.59 -17.31
N ALA A 185 6.57 14.43 -16.37
CA ALA A 185 6.30 15.87 -16.41
C ALA A 185 6.93 16.57 -17.62
N SER A 186 7.98 15.99 -18.20
CA SER A 186 8.63 16.48 -19.41
C SER A 186 9.44 15.40 -20.13
N THR A 187 9.91 15.69 -21.34
CA THR A 187 10.86 14.84 -22.07
C THR A 187 12.17 14.66 -21.34
N GLU A 188 12.62 15.67 -20.60
CA GLU A 188 13.83 15.61 -19.79
C GLU A 188 13.65 14.61 -18.64
N ALA A 189 12.44 14.50 -18.07
CA ALA A 189 12.15 13.47 -17.07
C ALA A 189 12.18 12.06 -17.66
N VAL A 190 11.70 11.86 -18.90
CA VAL A 190 11.83 10.59 -19.63
C VAL A 190 13.31 10.22 -19.82
N LEU A 191 14.11 11.17 -20.31
CA LEU A 191 15.54 10.99 -20.57
C LEU A 191 16.35 10.82 -19.27
N ALA A 192 15.96 11.47 -18.18
CA ALA A 192 16.57 11.31 -16.86
C ALA A 192 16.44 9.87 -16.35
N ASN A 193 15.34 9.19 -16.72
CA ASN A 193 15.12 7.77 -16.47
C ASN A 193 15.71 6.87 -17.57
N ARG A 194 16.54 7.42 -18.45
CA ARG A 194 17.27 6.72 -19.53
C ARG A 194 16.40 5.99 -20.54
N PHE A 195 15.09 6.24 -20.61
CA PHE A 195 14.33 5.77 -21.76
C PHE A 195 14.69 6.58 -23.00
N LYS A 196 14.68 5.95 -24.17
CA LYS A 196 14.70 6.68 -25.44
C LYS A 196 13.27 6.94 -25.87
N LEU A 197 13.01 8.09 -26.48
CA LEU A 197 11.65 8.40 -26.98
C LEU A 197 11.19 7.42 -28.07
N GLU A 198 12.13 6.82 -28.80
CA GLU A 198 11.86 5.78 -29.81
C GLU A 198 11.44 4.44 -29.18
N ASP A 199 11.78 4.19 -27.91
CA ASP A 199 11.36 2.98 -27.20
C ASP A 199 9.86 3.03 -26.88
N ALA A 200 9.23 4.20 -26.96
CA ALA A 200 7.84 4.39 -26.57
C ALA A 200 6.87 3.48 -27.34
N VAL A 201 5.98 2.83 -26.60
CA VAL A 201 4.82 2.11 -27.12
C VAL A 201 3.70 3.13 -27.31
N VAL A 202 3.31 3.37 -28.56
CA VAL A 202 2.31 4.39 -28.92
C VAL A 202 0.94 3.74 -29.04
N ASN A 203 -0.02 4.15 -28.20
CA ASN A 203 -1.35 3.55 -28.16
C ASN A 203 -2.40 4.58 -27.65
N SER A 204 -3.70 4.31 -27.85
CA SER A 204 -4.81 5.14 -27.34
C SER A 204 -5.57 4.49 -26.17
N ARG A 205 -5.14 3.33 -25.68
CA ARG A 205 -5.74 2.65 -24.53
C ARG A 205 -5.69 3.51 -23.27
N THR A 206 -6.77 3.41 -22.50
CA THR A 206 -6.94 4.09 -21.23
C THR A 206 -6.59 3.17 -20.08
N PHE A 207 -6.00 3.76 -19.06
CA PHE A 207 -5.59 3.12 -17.81
C PHE A 207 -5.84 4.11 -16.68
N PHE A 208 -5.80 3.65 -15.43
CA PHE A 208 -5.78 4.59 -14.31
C PHE A 208 -4.49 5.41 -14.36
N VAL A 209 -4.60 6.73 -14.15
CA VAL A 209 -3.47 7.65 -14.19
C VAL A 209 -3.22 8.19 -12.78
N ARG A 210 -2.02 7.99 -12.25
CA ARG A 210 -1.59 8.61 -10.99
C ARG A 210 -1.51 10.13 -11.12
N GLU A 211 -1.89 10.82 -10.06
CA GLU A 211 -1.89 12.29 -10.04
C GLU A 211 -0.47 12.87 -10.02
N ARG A 212 0.47 12.21 -9.31
CA ARG A 212 1.83 12.71 -9.14
C ARG A 212 2.73 12.29 -10.32
N PRO A 213 3.23 13.25 -11.12
CA PRO A 213 4.10 12.92 -12.24
C PRO A 213 5.52 12.55 -11.78
N ILE A 214 6.27 11.93 -12.69
CA ILE A 214 7.72 11.73 -12.59
C ILE A 214 8.40 12.98 -13.15
N THR A 215 9.16 13.69 -12.30
CA THR A 215 9.78 14.98 -12.65
C THR A 215 11.28 14.86 -12.96
N GLY A 216 11.91 13.74 -12.63
CA GLY A 216 13.33 13.47 -12.82
C GLY A 216 13.63 11.98 -12.71
N LEU A 217 14.88 11.60 -12.42
CA LEU A 217 15.27 10.20 -12.18
C LEU A 217 14.46 9.62 -11.01
N ASP A 218 13.79 8.50 -11.26
CA ASP A 218 12.98 7.78 -10.28
C ASP A 218 13.54 6.36 -10.12
N LYS A 219 13.85 5.98 -8.88
CA LYS A 219 14.44 4.68 -8.55
C LYS A 219 13.51 3.50 -8.82
N ASN A 220 12.20 3.72 -8.93
CA ASN A 220 11.23 2.67 -9.22
C ASN A 220 11.05 2.47 -10.74
N VAL A 221 11.54 3.42 -11.55
CA VAL A 221 11.52 3.34 -13.01
C VAL A 221 12.86 2.83 -13.54
N PHE A 222 13.96 3.27 -12.94
CA PHE A 222 15.31 2.84 -13.30
C PHE A 222 15.93 2.00 -12.17
N ASN A 223 15.66 0.69 -12.19
CA ASN A 223 16.16 -0.26 -11.20
C ASN A 223 16.65 -1.58 -11.83
N PRO A 224 17.96 -1.73 -12.07
CA PRO A 224 18.54 -2.95 -12.64
C PRO A 224 18.34 -4.22 -11.82
N VAL A 225 18.03 -4.09 -10.53
CA VAL A 225 17.90 -5.21 -9.57
C VAL A 225 16.49 -5.30 -8.98
N ALA A 226 15.50 -4.70 -9.66
CA ALA A 226 14.11 -4.85 -9.26
C ALA A 226 13.71 -6.33 -9.29
N GLU A 227 13.04 -6.81 -8.26
CA GLU A 227 12.51 -8.17 -8.22
C GLU A 227 11.18 -8.23 -8.99
N PRO A 228 10.77 -9.42 -9.47
CA PRO A 228 9.48 -9.59 -10.13
C PRO A 228 8.32 -9.09 -9.29
N LEU A 229 7.31 -8.49 -9.94
CA LEU A 229 6.03 -8.27 -9.29
C LEU A 229 5.45 -9.63 -8.90
N THR A 230 5.04 -9.73 -7.64
CA THR A 230 4.49 -10.95 -7.05
C THR A 230 3.07 -10.68 -6.63
N ASP A 231 2.15 -11.56 -7.02
CA ASP A 231 0.80 -11.55 -6.45
C ASP A 231 0.90 -11.86 -4.96
N ARG A 232 0.41 -10.95 -4.13
CA ARG A 232 0.42 -11.03 -2.67
C ARG A 232 -0.98 -11.13 -2.08
N SER A 233 -1.96 -11.40 -2.92
CA SER A 233 -3.34 -11.71 -2.57
C SER A 233 -3.41 -12.83 -1.53
N ASP A 234 -4.10 -12.58 -0.42
CA ASP A 234 -4.40 -13.59 0.59
C ASP A 234 -5.70 -13.32 1.38
N CYS A 235 -6.15 -14.34 2.10
CA CYS A 235 -7.21 -14.22 3.12
C CYS A 235 -6.65 -14.33 4.55
N GLU A 236 -5.42 -13.86 4.79
CA GLU A 236 -4.83 -13.87 6.13
C GLU A 236 -5.69 -13.00 7.07
N ASN A 237 -6.14 -13.58 8.18
CA ASN A 237 -7.00 -12.91 9.17
C ASN A 237 -6.45 -13.07 10.60
N ARG A 238 -5.35 -13.83 10.78
CA ARG A 238 -4.73 -14.16 12.07
C ARG A 238 -3.44 -13.40 12.33
N LYS A 239 -2.61 -13.19 11.31
CA LYS A 239 -1.31 -12.51 11.43
C LYS A 239 -1.24 -11.30 10.53
N LEU A 240 -1.88 -10.23 10.99
CA LEU A 240 -2.04 -9.01 10.22
C LEU A 240 -0.86 -8.07 10.44
N ARG A 241 -0.59 -7.21 9.47
CA ARG A 241 0.39 -6.12 9.54
C ARG A 241 -0.25 -4.82 9.14
N ALA A 242 0.04 -3.77 9.86
CA ALA A 242 -0.46 -2.43 9.56
C ALA A 242 0.67 -1.40 9.52
N ALA A 243 0.55 -0.45 8.60
CA ALA A 243 1.34 0.76 8.58
C ALA A 243 0.52 1.95 9.06
N VAL A 244 1.21 2.96 9.59
CA VAL A 244 0.60 4.20 10.07
C VAL A 244 1.20 5.38 9.32
N ILE A 245 0.34 6.14 8.65
CA ILE A 245 0.66 7.42 8.03
C ILE A 245 0.04 8.53 8.88
N PHE A 246 0.85 9.51 9.26
CA PHE A 246 0.37 10.78 9.79
C PHE A 246 0.49 11.83 8.70
N LEU A 247 -0.65 12.21 8.12
CA LEU A 247 -0.76 13.14 7.02
C LEU A 247 -1.01 14.56 7.54
N VAL A 248 -0.07 15.44 7.27
CA VAL A 248 0.04 16.77 7.87
C VAL A 248 -0.22 17.84 6.81
N ASP A 249 -1.20 18.70 7.09
CA ASP A 249 -1.36 19.98 6.42
C ASP A 249 -0.60 21.06 7.22
N GLY A 250 0.45 21.60 6.63
CA GLY A 250 1.31 22.60 7.28
C GLY A 250 2.27 21.99 8.31
N SER A 251 1.96 22.11 9.60
CA SER A 251 2.82 21.66 10.69
C SER A 251 2.07 20.81 11.72
N TYR A 252 2.81 20.08 12.54
CA TYR A 252 2.28 19.28 13.64
C TYR A 252 2.95 19.62 14.97
N THR A 253 2.30 19.24 16.07
CA THR A 253 2.82 19.44 17.43
C THR A 253 3.32 18.12 18.03
N THR A 254 4.20 18.20 19.03
CA THR A 254 4.65 17.02 19.78
C THR A 254 3.47 16.28 20.43
N GLU A 255 2.48 17.02 20.95
CA GLU A 255 1.27 16.43 21.54
C GLU A 255 0.51 15.54 20.55
N GLN A 256 0.40 15.95 19.28
CA GLN A 256 -0.25 15.14 18.26
C GLN A 256 0.50 13.82 18.00
N ILE A 257 1.83 13.87 17.96
CA ILE A 257 2.66 12.68 17.82
C ILE A 257 2.55 11.79 19.06
N ASP A 258 2.60 12.36 20.26
CA ASP A 258 2.48 11.59 21.51
C ASP A 258 1.12 10.89 21.61
N LYS A 259 0.02 11.57 21.24
CA LYS A 259 -1.32 10.96 21.15
C LYS A 259 -1.34 9.81 20.16
N LEU A 260 -0.82 10.02 18.96
CA LEU A 260 -0.78 9.00 17.91
C LEU A 260 0.04 7.78 18.36
N GLN A 261 1.25 7.99 18.90
CA GLN A 261 2.09 6.89 19.39
C GLN A 261 1.44 6.15 20.56
N LYS A 262 0.74 6.86 21.46
CA LYS A 262 0.00 6.24 22.56
C LYS A 262 -1.11 5.33 22.05
N ILE A 263 -1.93 5.76 21.09
CA ILE A 263 -2.97 4.92 20.48
C ILE A 263 -2.31 3.73 19.78
N LYS A 264 -1.36 4.00 18.88
CA LYS A 264 -0.65 3.00 18.07
C LYS A 264 -0.08 1.86 18.92
N LYS A 265 0.51 2.19 20.08
CA LYS A 265 1.11 1.23 21.00
C LYS A 265 0.09 0.24 21.58
N GLU A 266 -1.14 0.69 21.84
CA GLU A 266 -2.16 -0.11 22.52
C GLU A 266 -3.01 -0.94 21.53
N ILE A 267 -3.03 -0.59 20.24
CA ILE A 267 -3.81 -1.32 19.22
C ILE A 267 -3.53 -2.84 19.20
N PRO A 268 -2.28 -3.33 19.15
CA PRO A 268 -2.02 -4.77 19.07
C PRO A 268 -2.62 -5.56 20.24
N ALA A 269 -2.46 -5.06 21.46
CA ALA A 269 -2.99 -5.70 22.67
C ALA A 269 -4.52 -5.65 22.69
N GLN A 270 -5.12 -4.52 22.30
CA GLN A 270 -6.56 -4.38 22.22
C GLN A 270 -7.16 -5.31 21.16
N PHE A 271 -6.54 -5.43 19.99
CA PHE A 271 -7.00 -6.31 18.91
C PHE A 271 -6.90 -7.79 19.29
N ALA A 272 -5.79 -8.20 19.92
CA ALA A 272 -5.65 -9.55 20.45
C ALA A 272 -6.72 -9.85 21.50
N TRP A 273 -6.97 -8.91 22.43
CA TRP A 273 -8.06 -9.05 23.40
C TRP A 273 -9.44 -9.14 22.73
N ALA A 274 -9.73 -8.28 21.75
CA ALA A 274 -11.01 -8.25 21.05
C ALA A 274 -11.28 -9.54 20.25
N THR A 275 -10.22 -10.23 19.82
CA THR A 275 -10.27 -11.48 19.05
C THR A 275 -10.13 -12.75 19.90
N ASP A 276 -10.16 -12.64 21.23
CA ASP A 276 -9.89 -13.76 22.16
C ASP A 276 -8.53 -14.44 21.90
N ASN A 277 -7.52 -13.64 21.54
CA ASN A 277 -6.17 -14.05 21.15
C ASN A 277 -6.12 -15.00 19.94
N LEU A 278 -7.18 -15.05 19.12
CA LEU A 278 -7.21 -15.85 17.89
C LEU A 278 -6.45 -15.18 16.72
N ALA A 279 -6.22 -13.87 16.83
CA ALA A 279 -5.51 -13.06 15.85
C ALA A 279 -4.62 -11.99 16.52
N GLU A 280 -3.61 -11.56 15.78
CA GLU A 280 -2.69 -10.48 16.12
C GLU A 280 -2.54 -9.51 14.95
N ILE A 281 -2.25 -8.24 15.26
CA ILE A 281 -1.93 -7.21 14.26
C ILE A 281 -0.65 -6.49 14.66
N ASN A 282 0.34 -6.51 13.76
CA ASN A 282 1.64 -5.89 13.99
C ASN A 282 1.63 -4.42 13.54
N PHE A 283 2.03 -3.53 14.45
CA PHE A 283 2.19 -2.08 14.23
C PHE A 283 3.63 -1.61 14.45
N ASP A 284 4.62 -2.49 14.39
CA ASP A 284 6.01 -2.16 14.71
C ASP A 284 6.64 -1.25 13.66
N TYR A 285 6.10 -1.23 12.44
CA TYR A 285 6.57 -0.34 11.39
C TYR A 285 6.48 1.14 11.84
N PRO A 286 7.56 1.93 11.72
CA PRO A 286 7.57 3.32 12.17
C PRO A 286 6.46 4.16 11.53
N THR A 287 5.91 5.13 12.27
CA THR A 287 4.93 6.06 11.69
C THR A 287 5.58 6.89 10.59
N SER A 288 5.03 6.83 9.38
CA SER A 288 5.43 7.69 8.27
C SER A 288 4.73 9.04 8.40
N ILE A 289 5.50 10.14 8.47
CA ILE A 289 4.93 11.49 8.52
C ILE A 289 5.00 12.08 7.12
N PHE A 290 3.84 12.35 6.52
CA PHE A 290 3.72 12.93 5.19
C PHE A 290 3.24 14.36 5.33
N PHE A 291 3.96 15.30 4.71
CA PHE A 291 3.49 16.66 4.54
C PHE A 291 2.79 16.76 3.19
N ASP A 292 1.64 17.43 3.13
CA ASP A 292 1.03 17.74 1.84
C ASP A 292 1.97 18.59 1.00
N ASP A 293 2.18 18.14 -0.23
CA ASP A 293 2.99 18.80 -1.25
C ASP A 293 2.16 19.21 -2.47
N GLY A 294 0.83 19.21 -2.32
CA GLY A 294 -0.14 19.56 -3.36
C GLY A 294 -0.73 18.36 -4.11
N TYR A 295 -0.19 17.16 -3.88
CA TYR A 295 -0.72 15.92 -4.50
C TYR A 295 -1.53 15.06 -3.52
N PHE A 296 -1.47 15.30 -2.22
CA PHE A 296 -2.11 14.43 -1.23
C PHE A 296 -3.51 14.88 -0.83
N LEU A 297 -3.77 16.18 -0.90
CA LEU A 297 -5.00 16.75 -0.36
C LEU A 297 -5.87 17.41 -1.44
N LEU A 298 -7.18 17.38 -1.22
CA LEU A 298 -8.16 18.21 -1.93
C LEU A 298 -8.98 19.02 -0.91
N LYS A 299 -8.82 20.34 -0.92
CA LYS A 299 -9.59 21.25 -0.05
C LYS A 299 -11.02 21.39 -0.57
N ARG A 300 -12.01 21.24 0.31
CA ARG A 300 -13.43 21.33 -0.03
C ARG A 300 -14.04 22.64 0.47
N ASN A 301 -15.14 23.05 -0.16
CA ASN A 301 -15.84 24.29 0.18
C ASN A 301 -16.54 24.23 1.55
N ASP A 302 -16.76 23.05 2.10
CA ASP A 302 -17.36 22.82 3.43
C ASP A 302 -16.35 22.89 4.59
N GLY A 303 -15.10 23.27 4.30
CA GLY A 303 -14.01 23.39 5.28
C GLY A 303 -13.31 22.07 5.61
N THR A 304 -13.74 20.94 5.03
CA THR A 304 -13.03 19.65 5.17
C THR A 304 -11.98 19.48 4.08
N THR A 305 -11.07 18.53 4.29
CA THR A 305 -10.03 18.17 3.33
C THR A 305 -10.10 16.67 3.03
N GLU A 306 -10.23 16.33 1.76
CA GLU A 306 -10.24 14.96 1.28
C GLU A 306 -8.80 14.45 1.11
N VAL A 307 -8.58 13.19 1.50
CA VAL A 307 -7.30 12.48 1.38
C VAL A 307 -7.30 11.72 0.06
N LYS A 308 -6.35 12.02 -0.83
CA LYS A 308 -6.24 11.38 -2.15
C LYS A 308 -5.49 10.05 -2.09
N ASN A 309 -5.80 9.15 -3.03
CA ASN A 309 -5.13 7.86 -3.17
C ASN A 309 -3.61 7.97 -3.41
N GLU A 310 -3.12 9.12 -3.88
CA GLU A 310 -1.69 9.38 -4.09
C GLU A 310 -0.87 9.25 -2.79
N VAL A 311 -1.49 9.46 -1.62
CA VAL A 311 -0.84 9.21 -0.32
C VAL A 311 -0.37 7.76 -0.20
N ILE A 312 -1.21 6.82 -0.60
CA ILE A 312 -0.93 5.38 -0.48
C ILE A 312 0.06 4.92 -1.55
N ASN A 313 -0.10 5.41 -2.78
CA ASN A 313 0.87 5.14 -3.84
C ASN A 313 2.27 5.66 -3.47
N SER A 314 2.38 6.88 -2.94
CA SER A 314 3.65 7.45 -2.47
C SER A 314 4.25 6.70 -1.27
N PHE A 315 3.42 6.06 -0.46
CA PHE A 315 3.89 5.15 0.59
C PHE A 315 4.53 3.90 -0.02
N TYR A 316 3.87 3.22 -0.96
CA TYR A 316 4.41 2.01 -1.61
C TYR A 316 5.55 2.28 -2.59
N ASP A 317 5.72 3.51 -3.08
CA ASP A 317 6.93 3.91 -3.83
C ASP A 317 8.22 3.70 -3.00
N ASN A 318 8.11 3.58 -1.68
CA ASN A 318 9.26 3.45 -0.78
C ASN A 318 9.19 2.27 0.17
N ASN A 319 8.12 1.46 0.10
CA ASN A 319 7.84 0.41 1.07
C ASN A 319 7.38 -0.87 0.38
N GLN A 320 7.67 -2.00 1.01
CA GLN A 320 7.23 -3.29 0.50
C GLN A 320 5.71 -3.46 0.67
N ASP A 321 5.10 -4.21 -0.25
CA ASP A 321 3.70 -4.60 -0.16
C ASP A 321 3.49 -5.75 0.83
N ILE A 322 3.56 -5.44 2.13
CA ILE A 322 3.47 -6.42 3.22
C ILE A 322 2.40 -6.09 4.26
N PHE A 323 1.60 -5.04 4.02
CA PHE A 323 0.64 -4.51 4.98
C PHE A 323 -0.78 -4.87 4.57
N ASP A 324 -1.53 -5.48 5.49
CA ASP A 324 -2.94 -5.79 5.32
C ASP A 324 -3.80 -4.52 5.47
N PHE A 325 -3.37 -3.57 6.29
CA PHE A 325 -4.05 -2.30 6.47
C PHE A 325 -3.07 -1.12 6.47
N ILE A 326 -3.50 0.02 5.91
CA ILE A 326 -2.82 1.30 6.11
C ILE A 326 -3.76 2.23 6.85
N PHE A 327 -3.32 2.69 8.01
CA PHE A 327 -4.04 3.67 8.79
C PHE A 327 -3.55 5.07 8.47
N VAL A 328 -4.48 6.01 8.28
CA VAL A 328 -4.18 7.42 8.04
C VAL A 328 -4.81 8.26 9.15
N TRP A 329 -3.95 8.91 9.95
CA TRP A 329 -4.35 10.00 10.83
C TRP A 329 -3.97 11.33 10.20
N THR A 330 -4.77 12.37 10.49
CA THR A 330 -4.56 13.71 9.96
C THR A 330 -4.44 14.73 11.10
N ASN A 331 -3.96 15.93 10.82
CA ASN A 331 -4.07 17.10 11.74
C ASN A 331 -5.22 18.06 11.33
N PHE A 332 -6.00 17.70 10.32
CA PHE A 332 -7.09 18.48 9.74
C PHE A 332 -8.38 17.66 9.66
N LYS A 333 -9.52 18.35 9.52
CA LYS A 333 -10.84 17.73 9.43
C LYS A 333 -11.06 17.06 8.07
N ILE A 334 -11.49 15.79 8.07
CA ILE A 334 -11.88 15.04 6.86
C ILE A 334 -13.41 15.08 6.63
N PRO A 335 -13.92 14.73 5.43
CA PRO A 335 -15.35 14.82 5.12
C PRO A 335 -16.27 14.03 6.04
N SER A 336 -15.87 12.82 6.45
CA SER A 336 -16.67 11.98 7.36
C SER A 336 -16.95 12.67 8.70
N GLU A 337 -16.05 13.54 9.18
CA GLU A 337 -16.26 14.28 10.43
C GLU A 337 -17.34 15.38 10.35
N ASN A 338 -17.94 15.62 9.17
CA ASN A 338 -19.16 16.42 9.04
C ASN A 338 -20.45 15.56 9.12
N THR A 339 -20.31 14.24 9.20
CA THR A 339 -21.41 13.29 9.41
C THR A 339 -21.34 12.73 10.84
N ASN A 340 -22.05 11.64 11.12
CA ASN A 340 -21.94 10.91 12.38
C ASN A 340 -20.73 9.95 12.39
N GLU A 341 -19.91 9.92 11.34
CA GLU A 341 -18.76 9.03 11.19
C GLU A 341 -17.47 9.73 11.63
N ILE A 342 -16.81 9.16 12.63
CA ILE A 342 -15.55 9.70 13.17
C ILE A 342 -14.32 9.05 12.53
N ALA A 343 -14.45 7.93 11.85
CA ALA A 343 -13.40 7.32 11.04
C ALA A 343 -14.07 6.63 9.84
N HIS A 344 -13.28 6.13 8.89
CA HIS A 344 -13.82 5.44 7.72
C HIS A 344 -12.87 4.35 7.21
N PHE A 345 -13.45 3.19 6.93
CA PHE A 345 -12.82 2.08 6.24
C PHE A 345 -13.11 2.11 4.73
N THR A 346 -12.06 2.19 3.92
CA THR A 346 -12.14 2.02 2.47
C THR A 346 -11.59 0.64 2.10
N PRO A 347 -12.40 -0.29 1.59
CA PRO A 347 -11.89 -1.58 1.18
C PRO A 347 -11.07 -1.50 -0.11
N VAL A 348 -10.01 -2.30 -0.17
CA VAL A 348 -9.10 -2.40 -1.33
C VAL A 348 -9.17 -3.78 -1.94
N THR A 349 -9.01 -4.84 -1.15
CA THR A 349 -9.20 -6.23 -1.60
C THR A 349 -10.21 -6.97 -0.74
N ASN A 350 -11.01 -7.82 -1.37
CA ASN A 350 -11.82 -8.82 -0.70
C ASN A 350 -11.75 -10.14 -1.46
N LEU A 351 -11.04 -11.11 -0.89
CA LEU A 351 -10.89 -12.47 -1.42
C LEU A 351 -11.68 -13.50 -0.60
N GLN A 352 -12.33 -13.06 0.47
CA GLN A 352 -13.11 -13.92 1.34
C GLN A 352 -14.57 -13.99 0.86
N GLU A 353 -15.09 -15.22 0.81
CA GLU A 353 -16.49 -15.51 0.51
C GLU A 353 -17.30 -15.71 1.80
N GLY A 354 -18.62 -15.78 1.68
CA GLY A 354 -19.52 -16.08 2.82
C GLY A 354 -19.94 -14.87 3.65
N THR A 355 -19.48 -13.66 3.29
CA THR A 355 -19.78 -12.40 3.98
C THR A 355 -20.82 -11.55 3.25
N ASN A 356 -21.45 -12.08 2.18
CA ASN A 356 -22.35 -11.33 1.29
C ASN A 356 -21.69 -10.10 0.62
N ARG A 357 -20.36 -10.12 0.51
CA ARG A 357 -19.57 -9.12 -0.24
C ARG A 357 -18.99 -9.76 -1.50
N PRO A 358 -18.91 -9.01 -2.62
CA PRO A 358 -18.32 -9.52 -3.84
C PRO A 358 -16.81 -9.73 -3.67
N TRP A 359 -16.27 -10.67 -4.44
CA TRP A 359 -14.84 -10.77 -4.67
C TRP A 359 -14.36 -9.59 -5.51
N TYR A 360 -13.26 -8.94 -5.12
CA TYR A 360 -12.57 -7.93 -5.93
C TYR A 360 -11.15 -7.67 -5.43
N ASP A 361 -10.31 -7.20 -6.33
CA ASP A 361 -8.98 -6.68 -6.06
C ASP A 361 -8.82 -5.31 -6.73
N ARG A 362 -8.51 -4.28 -5.93
CA ARG A 362 -8.16 -2.94 -6.38
C ARG A 362 -6.77 -2.51 -5.91
N GLY A 363 -5.91 -3.44 -5.50
CA GLY A 363 -4.58 -3.16 -4.99
C GLY A 363 -3.75 -2.28 -5.92
N GLU A 364 -3.85 -2.51 -7.23
CA GLU A 364 -3.07 -1.80 -8.26
C GLU A 364 -3.23 -0.27 -8.18
N VAL A 365 -4.43 0.27 -7.96
CA VAL A 365 -4.66 1.73 -7.89
C VAL A 365 -4.13 2.37 -6.61
N TYR A 366 -3.75 1.54 -5.63
CA TYR A 366 -3.14 1.96 -4.37
C TYR A 366 -1.63 1.62 -4.30
N GLY A 367 -1.06 0.98 -5.32
CA GLY A 367 0.35 0.55 -5.33
C GLY A 367 0.61 -0.77 -4.61
N SER A 368 -0.45 -1.54 -4.29
CA SER A 368 -0.36 -2.89 -3.74
C SER A 368 -0.51 -3.94 -4.85
N THR A 369 0.07 -5.13 -4.67
CA THR A 369 -0.08 -6.28 -5.56
C THR A 369 -0.97 -7.37 -4.95
N GLY A 370 -1.95 -6.95 -4.14
CA GLY A 370 -3.02 -7.79 -3.58
C GLY A 370 -3.00 -7.94 -2.06
N LYS A 371 -1.92 -7.52 -1.38
CA LYS A 371 -1.79 -7.68 0.08
C LYS A 371 -2.70 -6.75 0.88
N LEU A 372 -2.93 -5.53 0.39
CA LEU A 372 -3.67 -4.49 1.11
C LEU A 372 -5.18 -4.77 1.11
N LYS A 373 -5.75 -5.10 2.28
CA LYS A 373 -7.18 -5.36 2.46
C LYS A 373 -7.99 -4.07 2.48
N GLY A 374 -7.49 -3.05 3.17
CA GLY A 374 -8.13 -1.73 3.15
C GLY A 374 -7.37 -0.61 3.82
N LEU A 375 -7.92 0.59 3.66
CA LEU A 375 -7.44 1.83 4.26
C LEU A 375 -8.35 2.21 5.42
N ILE A 376 -7.75 2.62 6.54
CA ILE A 376 -8.50 3.09 7.69
C ILE A 376 -8.13 4.55 7.94
N VAL A 377 -9.02 5.45 7.55
CA VAL A 377 -8.82 6.90 7.74
C VAL A 377 -9.45 7.30 9.07
N MET A 378 -8.59 7.43 10.08
CA MET A 378 -8.98 7.85 11.42
C MET A 378 -9.21 9.37 11.52
N GLY A 379 -8.76 10.15 10.54
CA GLY A 379 -8.99 11.59 10.51
C GLY A 379 -8.23 12.35 11.61
N ASN A 380 -8.80 13.47 12.06
CA ASN A 380 -8.08 14.45 12.87
C ASN A 380 -7.68 13.88 14.24
N ILE A 381 -6.38 13.73 14.49
CA ILE A 381 -5.84 13.20 15.74
C ILE A 381 -6.29 14.01 16.98
N ASN A 382 -6.61 15.30 16.81
CA ASN A 382 -6.99 16.17 17.92
C ASN A 382 -8.37 15.87 18.52
N LYS A 383 -9.21 15.07 17.86
CA LYS A 383 -10.53 14.69 18.39
C LYS A 383 -10.48 13.55 19.41
N TYR A 384 -9.36 12.84 19.49
CA TYR A 384 -9.19 11.72 20.41
C TYR A 384 -8.60 12.21 21.74
N ASP A 385 -9.36 12.07 22.82
CA ASP A 385 -8.86 12.30 24.17
C ASP A 385 -8.13 11.06 24.68
N THR A 386 -6.80 11.03 24.52
CA THR A 386 -5.99 9.93 25.07
C THR A 386 -5.52 10.22 26.50
N SER A 387 -5.91 11.32 27.13
CA SER A 387 -5.49 11.66 28.49
C SER A 387 -6.22 10.83 29.55
N THR A 388 -7.42 10.36 29.25
CA THR A 388 -8.25 9.51 30.11
C THR A 388 -8.28 8.06 29.59
N SER A 389 -8.48 7.08 30.48
CA SER A 389 -8.63 5.68 30.06
C SER A 389 -9.86 5.49 29.17
N ARG A 390 -10.97 6.16 29.49
CA ARG A 390 -12.21 6.06 28.71
C ARG A 390 -12.07 6.62 27.30
N GLY A 391 -11.40 7.76 27.13
CA GLY A 391 -11.17 8.34 25.80
C GLY A 391 -10.13 7.56 24.99
N LEU A 392 -9.14 6.94 25.63
CA LEU A 392 -8.25 5.98 24.96
C LEU A 392 -9.03 4.74 24.49
N ASN A 393 -9.89 4.18 25.35
CA ASN A 393 -10.74 3.04 24.99
C ASN A 393 -11.69 3.40 23.83
N GLU A 394 -12.21 4.63 23.79
CA GLU A 394 -13.01 5.11 22.67
C GLU A 394 -12.23 5.09 21.35
N ALA A 395 -11.03 5.67 21.33
CA ALA A 395 -10.15 5.67 20.16
C ALA A 395 -9.84 4.25 19.68
N LEU A 396 -9.54 3.34 20.63
CA LEU A 396 -9.25 1.94 20.34
C LEU A 396 -10.47 1.16 19.84
N ASN A 397 -11.66 1.42 20.39
CA ASN A 397 -12.90 0.81 19.91
C ASN A 397 -13.23 1.23 18.47
N ILE A 398 -12.95 2.49 18.12
CA ILE A 398 -13.09 2.98 16.74
C ILE A 398 -12.10 2.25 15.82
N VAL A 399 -10.84 2.05 16.24
CA VAL A 399 -9.90 1.24 15.47
C VAL A 399 -10.45 -0.18 15.24
N LEU A 400 -10.96 -0.84 16.28
CA LEU A 400 -11.53 -2.18 16.16
C LEU A 400 -12.75 -2.20 15.21
N HIS A 401 -13.59 -1.18 15.28
CA HIS A 401 -14.73 -0.99 14.41
C HIS A 401 -14.30 -0.89 12.94
N GLU A 402 -13.35 -0.01 12.62
CA GLU A 402 -12.89 0.16 11.22
C GLU A 402 -12.16 -1.07 10.67
N ILE A 403 -11.44 -1.83 11.50
CA ILE A 403 -10.83 -3.10 11.08
C ILE A 403 -11.92 -4.13 10.75
N LEU A 404 -13.00 -4.17 11.54
CA LEU A 404 -14.03 -5.20 11.42
C LEU A 404 -14.84 -5.08 10.12
N HIS A 405 -14.95 -3.86 9.56
CA HIS A 405 -15.65 -3.58 8.30
C HIS A 405 -15.07 -4.33 7.11
N GLN A 406 -13.86 -4.91 7.22
CA GLN A 406 -13.35 -5.85 6.22
C GLN A 406 -14.24 -7.10 6.10
N TRP A 407 -14.83 -7.59 7.20
CA TRP A 407 -15.46 -8.92 7.25
C TRP A 407 -16.92 -8.94 7.72
N SER A 408 -17.35 -8.04 8.60
CA SER A 408 -18.57 -8.24 9.40
C SER A 408 -19.71 -7.25 9.10
N ALA A 409 -20.91 -7.54 9.59
CA ALA A 409 -22.13 -6.74 9.41
C ALA A 409 -22.65 -6.53 7.98
N TYR A 410 -22.38 -7.47 7.05
CA TYR A 410 -22.94 -7.45 5.68
C TYR A 410 -23.91 -8.61 5.38
N ILE A 411 -24.14 -9.50 6.35
CA ILE A 411 -24.77 -10.80 6.12
C ILE A 411 -26.30 -10.76 5.99
N GLU A 412 -26.81 -11.81 5.35
CA GLU A 412 -28.22 -12.16 5.28
C GLU A 412 -28.45 -13.52 5.94
N PHE A 413 -29.69 -13.84 6.24
CA PHE A 413 -30.10 -15.17 6.67
C PHE A 413 -31.44 -15.56 6.05
N ILE A 414 -31.74 -16.86 6.01
CA ILE A 414 -33.06 -17.35 5.61
C ILE A 414 -34.00 -17.33 6.82
N ASP A 415 -35.07 -16.54 6.77
CA ASP A 415 -36.05 -16.44 7.85
C ASP A 415 -37.02 -17.64 7.90
N GLU A 416 -37.94 -17.63 8.86
CA GLU A 416 -38.94 -18.69 9.06
C GLU A 416 -39.89 -18.88 7.86
N SER A 417 -40.07 -17.84 7.03
CA SER A 417 -40.88 -17.90 5.80
C SER A 417 -40.11 -18.48 4.60
N GLY A 418 -38.80 -18.64 4.73
CA GLY A 418 -37.90 -19.05 3.66
C GLY A 418 -37.35 -17.89 2.82
N ALA A 419 -37.62 -16.64 3.21
CA ALA A 419 -37.12 -15.45 2.54
C ALA A 419 -35.74 -15.03 3.07
N ARG A 420 -34.97 -14.29 2.27
CA ARG A 420 -33.73 -13.63 2.72
C ARG A 420 -34.11 -12.45 3.61
N SER A 421 -33.43 -12.32 4.74
CA SER A 421 -33.63 -11.24 5.72
C SER A 421 -32.30 -10.63 6.15
N GLN A 422 -32.33 -9.32 6.39
CA GLN A 422 -31.21 -8.52 6.91
C GLN A 422 -31.52 -7.96 8.31
N ALA A 423 -32.47 -8.54 9.04
CA ALA A 423 -32.95 -7.99 10.32
C ALA A 423 -31.87 -7.91 11.44
N LEU A 424 -30.74 -8.61 11.28
CA LEU A 424 -29.57 -8.47 12.14
C LEU A 424 -28.79 -7.15 11.88
N LEU A 425 -29.01 -6.51 10.74
CA LEU A 425 -28.32 -5.29 10.31
C LEU A 425 -29.13 -4.03 10.60
N ARG A 426 -28.45 -2.90 10.72
CA ARG A 426 -29.06 -1.57 10.81
C ARG A 426 -29.65 -1.21 9.45
N ALA A 427 -30.95 -0.93 9.41
CA ALA A 427 -31.68 -0.69 8.16
C ALA A 427 -31.26 0.59 7.41
N ASP A 428 -30.59 1.52 8.08
CA ASP A 428 -30.12 2.77 7.48
C ASP A 428 -28.97 2.55 6.49
N ASP A 429 -28.18 1.48 6.66
CA ASP A 429 -26.93 1.29 5.91
C ASP A 429 -26.61 -0.15 5.50
N TYR A 430 -27.13 -1.16 6.20
CA TYR A 430 -26.82 -2.57 6.00
C TYR A 430 -25.31 -2.90 6.05
N ASN A 431 -24.54 -2.12 6.81
CA ASN A 431 -23.12 -2.35 7.07
C ASN A 431 -22.77 -2.21 8.57
N HIS A 432 -23.78 -2.13 9.43
CA HIS A 432 -23.63 -2.15 10.89
C HIS A 432 -24.61 -3.14 11.50
N TRP A 433 -24.26 -3.68 12.67
CA TRP A 433 -25.19 -4.51 13.42
C TRP A 433 -26.35 -3.67 13.97
N SER A 434 -27.56 -4.20 13.84
CA SER A 434 -28.77 -3.59 14.41
C SER A 434 -28.59 -3.33 15.89
N ASN A 435 -29.10 -2.20 16.39
CA ASN A 435 -29.14 -1.94 17.83
C ASN A 435 -29.92 -3.02 18.58
N TYR A 436 -30.82 -3.75 17.90
CA TYR A 436 -31.60 -4.85 18.47
C TYR A 436 -30.89 -6.20 18.46
N ALA A 437 -29.66 -6.29 17.94
CA ALA A 437 -28.88 -7.52 17.96
C ALA A 437 -28.56 -7.95 19.41
N GLY A 438 -28.78 -9.22 19.70
CA GLY A 438 -28.62 -9.84 21.02
C GLY A 438 -27.17 -10.04 21.47
N PHE A 439 -26.20 -9.51 20.73
CA PHE A 439 -24.77 -9.55 21.03
C PHE A 439 -24.17 -8.14 20.96
N ILE A 440 -22.96 -7.99 21.48
CA ILE A 440 -22.18 -6.75 21.43
C ILE A 440 -21.09 -6.90 20.38
N SER A 441 -20.88 -5.85 19.59
CA SER A 441 -19.79 -5.72 18.65
C SER A 441 -19.29 -4.25 18.60
N PRO A 442 -18.03 -4.00 18.24
CA PRO A 442 -17.57 -2.67 17.85
C PRO A 442 -18.44 -2.05 16.74
N GLU A 443 -18.97 -2.85 15.80
CA GLU A 443 -19.85 -2.39 14.70
C GLU A 443 -21.32 -2.17 15.10
N GLY A 444 -21.69 -2.44 16.34
CA GLY A 444 -23.06 -2.24 16.81
C GLY A 444 -23.54 -3.37 17.71
N GLY A 445 -24.86 -3.51 17.82
CA GLY A 445 -25.47 -4.41 18.79
C GLY A 445 -25.38 -3.89 20.22
N SER A 446 -26.43 -4.13 21.00
CA SER A 446 -26.53 -3.67 22.39
C SER A 446 -26.35 -4.78 23.42
N GLY A 447 -26.19 -6.03 22.97
CA GLY A 447 -26.16 -7.23 23.83
C GLY A 447 -27.41 -7.32 24.69
N TRP A 448 -28.49 -7.92 24.23
CA TRP A 448 -29.73 -7.89 24.99
C TRP A 448 -29.86 -9.10 25.93
N ILE A 449 -30.32 -8.85 27.14
CA ILE A 449 -30.62 -9.89 28.14
C ILE A 449 -32.13 -9.98 28.28
N ASP A 450 -32.70 -11.15 28.01
CA ASP A 450 -34.13 -11.43 28.22
C ASP A 450 -34.44 -11.47 29.72
N ASN A 451 -35.41 -10.66 30.15
CA ASN A 451 -35.86 -10.62 31.55
C ASN A 451 -36.95 -11.66 31.87
N GLY A 452 -37.39 -12.46 30.90
CA GLY A 452 -38.40 -13.51 31.05
C GLY A 452 -39.84 -13.01 31.16
N ASN A 453 -40.07 -11.72 30.92
CA ASN A 453 -41.38 -11.06 31.04
C ASN A 453 -41.78 -10.26 29.78
N GLY A 454 -41.14 -10.56 28.64
CA GLY A 454 -41.34 -9.82 27.37
C GLY A 454 -40.57 -8.50 27.29
N THR A 455 -39.67 -8.24 28.23
CA THR A 455 -38.73 -7.10 28.19
C THR A 455 -37.29 -7.59 28.12
N PHE A 456 -36.45 -6.76 27.54
CA PHE A 456 -35.03 -7.00 27.36
C PHE A 456 -34.24 -5.82 27.90
N THR A 457 -33.16 -6.08 28.62
CA THR A 457 -32.25 -5.04 29.12
C THR A 457 -30.90 -5.12 28.43
N SER A 458 -30.37 -3.98 27.98
CA SER A 458 -29.06 -3.93 27.30
C SER A 458 -27.93 -4.24 28.29
N GLU A 459 -27.06 -5.16 27.90
CA GLU A 459 -25.81 -5.52 28.56
C GLU A 459 -24.83 -4.35 28.52
N LEU A 460 -24.74 -3.62 27.40
CA LEU A 460 -23.94 -2.39 27.31
C LEU A 460 -24.36 -1.37 28.38
N SER A 461 -25.65 -1.27 28.71
CA SER A 461 -26.09 -0.34 29.76
C SER A 461 -25.62 -0.71 31.17
N ARG A 462 -25.09 -1.94 31.37
CA ARG A 462 -24.63 -2.47 32.65
C ARG A 462 -23.11 -2.42 32.80
N VAL A 463 -22.35 -2.14 31.74
CA VAL A 463 -20.89 -2.05 31.80
C VAL A 463 -20.43 -0.65 32.18
N ASN A 464 -19.32 -0.56 32.92
CA ASN A 464 -18.77 0.73 33.39
C ASN A 464 -18.18 1.57 32.25
N ASP A 465 -17.62 0.90 31.24
CA ASP A 465 -17.05 1.53 30.04
C ASP A 465 -17.59 0.85 28.79
N THR A 466 -18.50 1.53 28.10
CA THR A 466 -19.18 1.02 26.90
C THR A 466 -18.29 0.99 25.66
N ASN A 467 -17.06 1.51 25.75
CA ASN A 467 -16.07 1.44 24.68
C ASN A 467 -15.27 0.13 24.72
N LEU A 468 -15.31 -0.63 25.83
CA LEU A 468 -14.66 -1.94 25.90
C LEU A 468 -15.57 -3.00 25.28
N ARG A 469 -15.41 -3.22 23.96
CA ARG A 469 -16.18 -4.21 23.19
C ARG A 469 -15.25 -5.22 22.54
N GLN A 470 -15.45 -6.50 22.83
CA GLN A 470 -14.83 -7.58 22.07
C GLN A 470 -15.65 -7.85 20.81
N TYR A 471 -15.03 -8.50 19.83
CA TYR A 471 -15.76 -9.05 18.69
C TYR A 471 -16.69 -10.16 19.19
N SER A 472 -17.94 -10.16 18.71
CA SER A 472 -18.89 -11.22 19.02
C SER A 472 -18.44 -12.55 18.42
N LYS A 473 -19.00 -13.68 18.90
CA LYS A 473 -18.76 -14.98 18.24
C LYS A 473 -19.11 -14.93 16.74
N LEU A 474 -20.18 -14.20 16.38
CA LEU A 474 -20.57 -14.03 14.98
C LEU A 474 -19.50 -13.27 14.19
N ASP A 475 -18.96 -12.18 14.74
CA ASP A 475 -17.84 -11.45 14.14
C ASP A 475 -16.63 -12.37 13.96
N LEU A 476 -16.24 -13.14 14.99
CA LEU A 476 -15.11 -14.08 14.90
C LEU A 476 -15.32 -15.18 13.85
N TYR A 477 -16.55 -15.65 13.67
CA TYR A 477 -16.90 -16.59 12.60
C TYR A 477 -16.76 -15.93 11.22
N LEU A 478 -17.30 -14.71 11.07
CA LEU A 478 -17.24 -13.96 9.81
C LEU A 478 -15.81 -13.54 9.45
N MET A 479 -14.94 -13.32 10.43
CA MET A 479 -13.50 -13.16 10.22
C MET A 479 -12.78 -14.49 9.90
N GLY A 480 -13.46 -15.64 9.90
CA GLY A 480 -12.84 -16.95 9.69
C GLY A 480 -11.93 -17.41 10.83
N LEU A 481 -12.04 -16.81 12.02
CA LEU A 481 -11.20 -17.14 13.18
C LEU A 481 -11.70 -18.35 13.96
N ILE A 482 -13.02 -18.56 13.97
CA ILE A 482 -13.68 -19.75 14.52
C ILE A 482 -14.54 -20.46 13.47
N PRO A 483 -14.69 -21.79 13.56
CA PRO A 483 -15.52 -22.52 12.62
C PRO A 483 -17.01 -22.49 13.04
N ALA A 484 -17.92 -22.76 12.09
CA ALA A 484 -19.37 -22.72 12.31
C ALA A 484 -19.84 -23.64 13.46
N GLN A 485 -19.11 -24.71 13.77
CA GLN A 485 -19.44 -25.64 14.86
C GLN A 485 -19.32 -25.02 16.26
N LEU A 486 -18.61 -23.87 16.40
CA LEU A 486 -18.51 -23.13 17.66
C LEU A 486 -19.57 -22.03 17.79
N MET A 487 -20.43 -21.87 16.77
CA MET A 487 -21.51 -20.89 16.76
C MET A 487 -22.76 -21.42 17.46
N ASP A 488 -23.22 -20.68 18.46
CA ASP A 488 -24.57 -20.79 18.99
C ASP A 488 -25.54 -19.96 18.13
N SER A 489 -26.84 -20.16 18.32
CA SER A 489 -27.83 -19.26 17.68
C SER A 489 -27.69 -17.86 18.24
N VAL A 490 -27.68 -16.87 17.37
CA VAL A 490 -27.79 -15.46 17.74
C VAL A 490 -29.27 -15.06 17.69
N PHE A 491 -29.63 -13.91 18.23
CA PHE A 491 -30.99 -13.39 18.09
C PHE A 491 -30.98 -11.88 17.86
N TYR A 492 -32.09 -11.36 17.38
CA TYR A 492 -32.42 -9.94 17.42
C TYR A 492 -33.78 -9.75 18.09
N ILE A 493 -34.03 -8.56 18.62
CA ILE A 493 -35.34 -8.19 19.17
C ILE A 493 -36.19 -7.60 18.04
N GLU A 494 -37.40 -8.12 17.88
CA GLU A 494 -38.49 -7.42 17.21
C GLU A 494 -39.23 -6.59 18.28
N PRO A 495 -39.01 -5.27 18.34
CA PRO A 495 -39.55 -4.45 19.43
C PRO A 495 -41.06 -4.28 19.26
N THR A 496 -41.78 -4.21 20.39
CA THR A 496 -43.24 -3.98 20.38
C THR A 496 -43.58 -2.64 19.76
N GLU A 497 -42.79 -1.61 20.08
CA GLU A 497 -42.85 -0.31 19.43
C GLU A 497 -41.68 -0.22 18.45
N PRO A 498 -41.95 -0.03 17.14
CA PRO A 498 -40.89 0.24 16.17
C PRO A 498 -40.02 1.41 16.65
N SER A 499 -38.70 1.27 16.52
CA SER A 499 -37.73 2.29 16.96
C SER A 499 -37.66 2.52 18.48
N ALA A 500 -38.02 1.52 19.30
CA ALA A 500 -37.82 1.58 20.74
C ALA A 500 -36.35 1.87 21.13
N ILE A 501 -36.14 2.93 21.91
CA ILE A 501 -34.83 3.33 22.44
C ILE A 501 -34.90 3.30 23.97
N GLY A 502 -33.86 2.77 24.61
CA GLY A 502 -33.71 2.79 26.05
C GLY A 502 -32.84 1.65 26.56
N ASN A 503 -32.52 1.66 27.85
CA ASN A 503 -31.76 0.58 28.48
C ASN A 503 -32.60 -0.69 28.67
N THR A 504 -33.93 -0.57 28.66
CA THR A 504 -34.85 -1.70 28.68
C THR A 504 -35.99 -1.43 27.71
N ILE A 505 -36.30 -2.40 26.85
CA ILE A 505 -37.34 -2.31 25.83
C ILE A 505 -38.24 -3.55 25.89
N SER A 506 -39.48 -3.43 25.40
CA SER A 506 -40.39 -4.58 25.23
C SER A 506 -40.31 -5.12 23.80
N GLY A 507 -40.40 -6.44 23.64
CA GLY A 507 -40.33 -7.06 22.32
C GLY A 507 -40.37 -8.58 22.35
N THR A 508 -40.03 -9.18 21.22
CA THR A 508 -39.89 -10.64 21.08
C THR A 508 -38.53 -10.98 20.48
N ALA A 509 -37.82 -11.96 21.03
CA ALA A 509 -36.58 -12.45 20.45
C ALA A 509 -36.86 -13.32 19.21
N LYS A 510 -36.13 -13.05 18.13
CA LYS A 510 -36.11 -13.84 16.89
C LYS A 510 -34.74 -14.47 16.73
N TRP A 511 -34.69 -15.79 16.78
CA TRP A 511 -33.44 -16.56 16.77
C TRP A 511 -32.99 -16.88 15.35
N VAL A 512 -31.69 -16.78 15.12
CA VAL A 512 -31.02 -17.03 13.85
C VAL A 512 -29.88 -18.01 14.10
N THR A 513 -29.96 -19.15 13.44
CA THR A 513 -28.92 -20.19 13.46
C THR A 513 -27.82 -19.87 12.44
N ILE A 514 -26.62 -20.43 12.66
CA ILE A 514 -25.53 -20.32 11.69
C ILE A 514 -25.89 -20.93 10.33
N ASP A 515 -26.70 -22.00 10.30
CA ASP A 515 -27.14 -22.65 9.06
C ASP A 515 -28.04 -21.74 8.22
N GLN A 516 -28.88 -20.91 8.85
CA GLN A 516 -29.69 -19.92 8.14
C GLN A 516 -28.82 -18.85 7.47
N ILE A 517 -27.74 -18.43 8.14
CA ILE A 517 -26.76 -17.47 7.60
C ILE A 517 -25.99 -18.13 6.45
N VAL A 518 -25.43 -19.32 6.66
CA VAL A 518 -24.67 -20.04 5.62
C VAL A 518 -25.51 -20.33 4.39
N LYS A 519 -26.79 -20.66 4.56
CA LYS A 519 -27.72 -20.89 3.45
C LYS A 519 -27.98 -19.63 2.62
N ALA A 520 -27.96 -18.45 3.24
CA ALA A 520 -28.16 -17.17 2.55
C ALA A 520 -26.85 -16.60 2.00
N SER A 521 -25.86 -16.37 2.85
CA SER A 521 -24.62 -15.65 2.54
C SER A 521 -23.47 -16.54 2.08
N GLY A 522 -23.60 -17.86 2.21
CA GLY A 522 -22.53 -18.81 1.91
C GLY A 522 -21.66 -19.15 3.13
N LYS A 523 -20.77 -20.13 2.96
CA LYS A 523 -19.80 -20.51 3.99
C LYS A 523 -18.57 -19.62 3.89
N ILE A 524 -18.00 -19.24 5.04
CA ILE A 524 -16.72 -18.51 5.08
C ILE A 524 -15.60 -19.40 4.54
N GLN A 525 -14.96 -18.94 3.48
CA GLN A 525 -13.81 -19.57 2.84
C GLN A 525 -13.01 -18.54 2.02
N CYS A 526 -11.77 -18.89 1.69
CA CYS A 526 -10.95 -18.08 0.80
C CYS A 526 -11.23 -18.46 -0.66
N GLY A 527 -11.52 -17.48 -1.52
CA GLY A 527 -11.94 -17.67 -2.90
C GLY A 527 -10.78 -17.74 -3.89
N PHE A 528 -9.96 -18.79 -3.79
CA PHE A 528 -8.93 -19.14 -4.79
C PHE A 528 -9.36 -20.27 -5.71
#